data_AF-A0A5R8ZDE0-F1
#
_entry.id   AF-A0A5R8ZDE0-F1
#
_cell.length_a   1.000
_cell.length_b   1.000
_cell.length_c   1.000
_cell.angle_alpha   90.00
_cell.angle_beta   90.00
_cell.angle_gamma   90.00
#
_symmetry.space_group_name_H-M   'P 1'
#
loop_
_entity.id
_entity.type
_entity.pdbx_description
1 polymer ?
#
loop_
_entity_poly.entity_id
_entity_poly.type
_entity_poly.pdbx_seq_one_letter_code
_entity_poly.pdbx_strand_id
1 'polypeptide(L)'
;MKVLDGMWQDVPVASFEDLTGARRRLMDGMHARRRVVTAPRLLVAAGVVAAAVATPLVAGGGTPAYAVTENPDGTITVALDEMRDPEGLQADLLAAGVTADVSFLAPHTRCADPRFEGVDPSYGSPGHTEAQMRAGVERWRSFEAAQVVDVREIRIRPEFIRPGETLVLEFRDNQNAQRPWRLGAWLARAGSPVKPCTPVPDAG
;
A
#
# COMPACT_ATOMS: atom_id res chain seq x y z
N MET A 1 -44.88 -6.52 16.19
CA MET A 1 -43.76 -6.47 15.22
C MET A 1 -44.26 -6.87 13.83
N LYS A 2 -45.02 -6.01 13.14
CA LYS A 2 -45.60 -6.29 11.80
C LYS A 2 -45.78 -5.01 10.96
N VAL A 3 -44.92 -4.01 11.16
CA VAL A 3 -45.05 -2.67 10.51
C VAL A 3 -43.76 -2.26 9.76
N LEU A 4 -42.67 -3.03 9.85
CA LEU A 4 -41.39 -2.64 9.23
C LEU A 4 -41.05 -3.36 7.91
N ASP A 5 -41.79 -4.41 7.53
CA ASP A 5 -41.52 -5.15 6.27
C ASP A 5 -42.14 -4.50 5.01
N GLY A 6 -43.09 -3.58 5.16
CA GLY A 6 -43.79 -2.98 4.01
C GLY A 6 -43.11 -1.77 3.39
N MET A 7 -42.13 -1.16 4.07
CA MET A 7 -41.63 0.17 3.68
C MET A 7 -40.53 0.14 2.60
N TRP A 8 -39.99 -1.03 2.27
CA TRP A 8 -38.90 -1.19 1.31
C TRP A 8 -39.35 -1.65 -0.08
N GLN A 9 -40.64 -1.94 -0.29
CA GLN A 9 -41.14 -2.39 -1.59
C GLN A 9 -41.54 -1.26 -2.55
N ASP A 10 -41.59 0.00 -2.10
CA ASP A 10 -42.07 1.15 -2.89
C ASP A 10 -40.99 2.20 -3.22
N VAL A 11 -39.72 1.82 -3.30
CA VAL A 11 -38.69 2.74 -3.84
C VAL A 11 -38.66 2.60 -5.36
N PRO A 12 -39.22 3.56 -6.15
CA PRO A 12 -39.12 3.49 -7.59
C PRO A 12 -37.66 3.58 -8.01
N VAL A 13 -37.24 2.65 -8.87
CA VAL A 13 -35.91 2.67 -9.47
C VAL A 13 -35.83 3.93 -10.33
N ALA A 14 -34.95 4.87 -9.96
CA ALA A 14 -34.77 6.12 -10.70
C ALA A 14 -34.45 5.81 -12.16
N SER A 15 -35.17 6.44 -13.09
CA SER A 15 -34.97 6.21 -14.51
C SER A 15 -33.61 6.75 -14.97
N PHE A 16 -33.08 6.23 -16.08
CA PHE A 16 -31.80 6.70 -16.63
C PHE A 16 -31.80 8.23 -16.93
N GLU A 17 -32.97 8.78 -17.24
CA GLU A 17 -33.18 10.21 -17.49
C GLU A 17 -33.09 11.03 -16.18
N ASP A 18 -33.56 10.48 -15.05
CA ASP A 18 -33.42 11.11 -13.73
C ASP A 18 -31.96 11.19 -13.27
N LEU A 19 -31.18 10.12 -13.54
CA LEU A 19 -29.76 10.04 -13.17
C LEU A 19 -28.89 11.00 -14.00
N THR A 20 -29.19 11.17 -15.29
CA THR A 20 -28.46 12.10 -16.16
C THR A 20 -28.74 13.56 -15.81
N GLY A 21 -29.99 13.89 -15.44
CA GLY A 21 -30.35 15.22 -14.93
C GLY A 21 -29.65 15.56 -13.61
N ALA A 22 -29.49 14.59 -12.71
CA ALA A 22 -28.79 14.78 -11.43
C ALA A 22 -27.27 15.01 -11.63
N ARG A 23 -26.63 14.25 -12.53
CA ARG A 23 -25.21 14.40 -12.85
C ARG A 23 -24.87 15.79 -13.41
N ARG A 24 -25.73 16.34 -14.27
CA ARG A 24 -25.51 17.67 -14.87
C ARG A 24 -25.54 18.78 -13.82
N ARG A 25 -26.50 18.73 -12.88
CA ARG A 25 -26.59 19.70 -11.77
C ARG A 25 -25.36 19.65 -10.84
N LEU A 26 -24.81 18.47 -10.59
CA LEU A 26 -23.56 18.32 -9.84
C LEU A 26 -22.36 18.93 -10.57
N MET A 27 -22.26 18.71 -11.88
CA MET A 27 -21.17 19.25 -12.69
C MET A 27 -21.23 20.78 -12.81
N ASP A 28 -22.42 21.36 -12.98
CA ASP A 28 -22.62 22.81 -13.06
C ASP A 28 -22.27 23.51 -11.72
N GLY A 29 -22.55 22.86 -10.59
CA GLY A 29 -22.16 23.36 -9.26
C GLY A 29 -20.63 23.37 -9.02
N MET A 30 -19.88 22.47 -9.65
CA MET A 30 -18.43 22.39 -9.52
C MET A 30 -17.69 23.45 -10.35
N HIS A 31 -18.21 23.82 -11.53
CA HIS A 31 -17.58 24.81 -12.40
C HIS A 31 -17.73 26.26 -11.90
N ALA A 32 -18.74 26.53 -11.06
CA ALA A 32 -18.95 27.85 -10.44
C ALA A 32 -17.91 28.20 -9.34
N ARG A 33 -17.05 27.27 -8.92
CA ARG A 33 -16.04 27.50 -7.87
C ARG A 33 -14.64 27.84 -8.37
N ARG A 34 -14.38 27.87 -9.68
CA ARG A 34 -13.10 28.35 -10.23
C ARG A 34 -13.07 29.87 -10.32
N ARG A 35 -13.20 30.55 -9.17
CA ARG A 35 -12.84 31.97 -9.06
C ARG A 35 -11.33 32.07 -8.82
N VAL A 36 -10.67 32.57 -9.85
CA VAL A 36 -9.36 33.25 -9.90
C VAL A 36 -8.83 33.62 -8.51
N VAL A 37 -7.75 32.97 -8.08
CA VAL A 37 -6.92 33.44 -6.98
C VAL A 37 -5.72 34.16 -7.58
N THR A 38 -5.84 35.47 -7.71
CA THR A 38 -4.70 36.38 -7.75
C THR A 38 -4.15 36.50 -6.33
N ALA A 39 -2.92 36.01 -6.12
CA ALA A 39 -2.08 36.41 -4.97
C ALA A 39 -1.88 37.95 -5.02
N PRO A 40 -1.60 38.69 -3.91
CA PRO A 40 -0.68 38.28 -2.83
C PRO A 40 -1.06 38.75 -1.39
N ARG A 41 -0.42 38.16 -0.36
CA ARG A 41 0.30 38.85 0.73
C ARG A 41 0.60 37.90 1.91
N LEU A 42 1.80 38.07 2.43
CA LEU A 42 2.41 37.43 3.59
C LEU A 42 1.51 37.49 4.83
N LEU A 43 1.23 36.32 5.42
CA LEU A 43 0.92 36.19 6.84
C LEU A 43 1.68 34.96 7.36
N VAL A 44 2.62 35.22 8.26
CA VAL A 44 3.29 34.20 9.06
C VAL A 44 2.25 33.63 10.01
N ALA A 45 1.82 32.40 9.74
CA ALA A 45 1.12 31.56 10.70
C ALA A 45 1.99 30.33 10.94
N ALA A 46 2.42 30.15 12.19
CA ALA A 46 3.04 28.92 12.66
C ALA A 46 1.99 27.78 12.57
N GLY A 47 1.92 27.14 11.42
CA GLY A 47 1.18 25.91 11.20
C GLY A 47 2.18 24.79 11.01
N VAL A 48 2.04 23.72 11.78
CA VAL A 48 2.78 22.47 11.58
C VAL A 48 2.64 22.09 10.11
N VAL A 49 3.76 22.13 9.40
CA VAL A 49 3.83 21.74 7.98
C VAL A 49 3.65 20.22 7.98
N ALA A 50 2.47 19.75 7.58
CA ALA A 50 2.35 18.38 7.08
C ALA A 50 3.18 18.35 5.79
N ALA A 51 4.40 17.83 5.89
CA ALA A 51 5.28 17.66 4.76
C ALA A 51 4.75 16.50 3.91
N ALA A 52 3.88 16.81 2.95
CA ALA A 52 3.68 15.91 1.82
C ALA A 52 5.00 15.90 1.05
N VAL A 53 5.82 14.86 1.24
CA VAL A 53 6.97 14.63 0.38
C VAL A 53 6.42 14.30 -0.99
N ALA A 54 6.41 15.30 -1.88
CA ALA A 54 6.05 15.12 -3.28
C ALA A 54 7.19 14.37 -3.97
N THR A 55 6.91 13.12 -4.36
CA THR A 55 7.78 12.30 -5.20
C THR A 55 8.15 13.03 -6.49
N PRO A 56 9.37 12.85 -7.04
CA PRO A 56 9.74 13.44 -8.31
C PRO A 56 8.80 12.93 -9.40
N LEU A 57 8.02 13.85 -9.98
CA LEU A 57 7.32 13.62 -11.24
C LEU A 57 8.38 13.36 -12.31
N VAL A 58 8.60 12.08 -12.65
CA VAL A 58 9.13 11.75 -13.97
C VAL A 58 8.16 12.38 -14.97
N ALA A 59 8.65 13.36 -15.71
CA ALA A 59 7.88 14.15 -16.66
C ALA A 59 7.27 13.24 -17.74
N GLY A 60 6.04 12.79 -17.49
CA GLY A 60 5.20 12.03 -18.39
C GLY A 60 3.82 11.92 -17.74
N GLY A 61 2.76 12.36 -18.41
CA GLY A 61 1.40 12.44 -17.87
C GLY A 61 0.71 11.09 -17.63
N GLY A 62 1.42 10.11 -17.08
CA GLY A 62 0.88 8.82 -16.64
C GLY A 62 0.64 8.78 -15.13
N THR A 63 -0.10 7.76 -14.68
CA THR A 63 -0.23 7.44 -13.25
C THR A 63 1.12 6.95 -12.70
N PRO A 64 1.55 7.41 -11.50
CA PRO A 64 2.75 6.90 -10.84
C PRO A 64 2.69 5.37 -10.67
N ALA A 65 3.86 4.73 -10.61
CA ALA A 65 3.95 3.29 -10.34
C ALA A 65 3.47 2.93 -8.93
N TYR A 66 3.74 3.83 -7.98
CA TYR A 66 3.38 3.71 -6.59
C TYR A 66 3.25 5.10 -5.97
N ALA A 67 2.71 5.15 -4.76
CA ALA A 67 2.73 6.34 -3.89
C ALA A 67 3.00 5.91 -2.44
N VAL A 68 3.86 6.66 -1.74
CA VAL A 68 4.13 6.49 -0.31
C VAL A 68 3.52 7.67 0.43
N THR A 69 2.70 7.39 1.44
CA THR A 69 2.02 8.43 2.24
C THR A 69 2.21 8.13 3.72
N GLU A 70 2.84 9.06 4.43
CA GLU A 70 2.85 9.07 5.89
C GLU A 70 1.49 9.53 6.43
N ASN A 71 0.92 8.73 7.33
CA ASN A 71 -0.35 9.02 7.96
C ASN A 71 -0.16 9.69 9.33
N PRO A 72 -1.12 10.49 9.81
CA PRO A 72 -1.03 11.15 11.12
C PRO A 72 -0.92 10.20 12.33
N ASP A 73 -1.29 8.93 12.16
CA ASP A 73 -1.19 7.88 13.18
C ASP A 73 0.21 7.25 13.26
N GLY A 74 1.17 7.74 12.48
CA GLY A 74 2.55 7.25 12.43
C GLY A 74 2.75 6.06 11.49
N THR A 75 1.70 5.61 10.81
CA THR A 75 1.78 4.53 9.83
C THR A 75 2.08 5.06 8.42
N ILE A 76 2.51 4.18 7.52
CA ILE A 76 2.81 4.52 6.12
C ILE A 76 1.90 3.71 5.22
N THR A 77 1.15 4.36 4.33
CA THR A 77 0.41 3.69 3.26
C THR A 77 1.26 3.67 2.01
N VAL A 78 1.39 2.49 1.40
CA VAL A 78 1.96 2.34 0.05
C VAL A 78 0.85 1.87 -0.88
N ALA A 79 0.48 2.73 -1.82
CA ALA A 79 -0.34 2.34 -2.96
C ALA A 79 0.58 1.87 -4.09
N LEU A 80 0.38 0.66 -4.60
CA LEU A 80 1.19 0.07 -5.67
C LEU A 80 0.30 -0.23 -6.88
N ASP A 81 0.42 0.63 -7.89
CA ASP A 81 -0.37 0.55 -9.12
C ASP A 81 0.28 -0.32 -10.19
N GLU A 82 1.59 -0.24 -10.28
CA GLU A 82 2.41 -0.99 -11.23
C GLU A 82 3.67 -1.51 -10.53
N MET A 83 4.00 -2.79 -10.75
CA MET A 83 5.21 -3.42 -10.21
C MET A 83 6.45 -3.02 -11.02
N ARG A 84 6.76 -1.73 -11.03
CA ARG A 84 7.96 -1.13 -11.64
C ARG A 84 8.61 -0.15 -10.66
N ASP A 85 9.91 0.06 -10.81
CA ASP A 85 10.70 0.96 -9.96
C ASP A 85 10.74 0.56 -8.45
N PRO A 86 11.25 -0.64 -8.12
CA PRO A 86 11.42 -1.05 -6.73
C PRO A 86 12.44 -0.17 -5.99
N GLU A 87 13.42 0.37 -6.70
CA GLU A 87 14.49 1.22 -6.15
C GLU A 87 13.94 2.58 -5.70
N GLY A 88 13.05 3.20 -6.50
CA GLY A 88 12.31 4.38 -6.10
C GLY A 88 11.47 4.14 -4.85
N LEU A 89 10.71 3.03 -4.82
CA LEU A 89 9.89 2.70 -3.65
C LEU A 89 10.76 2.50 -2.39
N GLN A 90 11.93 1.86 -2.51
CA GLN A 90 12.89 1.77 -1.40
C GLN A 90 13.38 3.14 -0.93
N ALA A 91 13.71 4.03 -1.86
CA ALA A 91 14.20 5.37 -1.54
C ALA A 91 13.13 6.20 -0.82
N ASP A 92 11.87 6.13 -1.27
CA ASP A 92 10.76 6.86 -0.66
C ASP A 92 10.39 6.29 0.71
N LEU A 93 10.45 4.97 0.90
CA LEU A 93 10.31 4.36 2.21
C LEU A 93 11.43 4.76 3.17
N LEU A 94 12.67 4.85 2.67
CA LEU A 94 13.81 5.32 3.47
C LEU A 94 13.63 6.78 3.87
N ALA A 95 13.14 7.63 2.96
CA ALA A 95 12.82 9.02 3.25
C ALA A 95 11.73 9.14 4.34
N ALA A 96 10.78 8.19 4.36
CA ALA A 96 9.77 8.04 5.40
C ALA A 96 10.27 7.31 6.68
N GLY A 97 11.58 7.08 6.80
CA GLY A 97 12.21 6.50 8.00
C GLY A 97 12.19 4.97 8.09
N VAL A 98 11.78 4.27 7.04
CA VAL A 98 11.77 2.80 6.98
C VAL A 98 12.85 2.29 6.03
N THR A 99 13.85 1.59 6.57
CA THR A 99 14.81 0.88 5.74
C THR A 99 14.14 -0.36 5.14
N ALA A 100 14.03 -0.43 3.82
CA ALA A 100 13.37 -1.52 3.13
C ALA A 100 14.19 -2.12 1.98
N ASP A 101 14.00 -3.41 1.72
CA ASP A 101 14.38 -4.11 0.49
C ASP A 101 13.09 -4.49 -0.24
N VAL A 102 12.95 -4.07 -1.50
CA VAL A 102 11.75 -4.27 -2.30
C VAL A 102 12.13 -5.07 -3.53
N SER A 103 11.41 -6.17 -3.75
CA SER A 103 11.58 -7.02 -4.93
C SER A 103 10.24 -7.17 -5.64
N PHE A 104 10.24 -6.90 -6.95
CA PHE A 104 9.11 -7.17 -7.83
C PHE A 104 9.39 -8.43 -8.65
N LEU A 105 8.53 -9.42 -8.50
CA LEU A 105 8.72 -10.77 -9.01
C LEU A 105 7.67 -11.10 -10.06
N ALA A 106 8.10 -11.85 -11.07
CA ALA A 106 7.21 -12.43 -12.07
C ALA A 106 6.26 -13.46 -11.42
N PRO A 107 5.14 -13.79 -12.09
CA PRO A 107 4.24 -14.83 -11.63
C PRO A 107 4.97 -16.15 -11.40
N HIS A 108 4.55 -16.90 -10.37
CA HIS A 108 5.11 -18.21 -10.01
C HIS A 108 6.63 -18.19 -9.73
N THR A 109 7.15 -17.05 -9.28
CA THR A 109 8.54 -16.94 -8.82
C THR A 109 8.62 -16.43 -7.39
N ARG A 110 9.70 -16.78 -6.72
CA ARG A 110 10.10 -16.29 -5.40
C ARG A 110 11.58 -15.99 -5.41
N CYS A 111 12.08 -15.24 -4.43
CA CYS A 111 13.52 -15.14 -4.29
C CYS A 111 14.11 -16.42 -3.67
N ALA A 112 15.33 -16.78 -4.07
CA ALA A 112 16.04 -17.93 -3.53
C ALA A 112 16.41 -17.72 -2.04
N ASP A 113 16.09 -18.70 -1.20
CA ASP A 113 16.41 -18.65 0.23
C ASP A 113 17.78 -19.28 0.57
N PRO A 114 18.43 -18.86 1.68
CA PRO A 114 18.09 -17.69 2.50
C PRO A 114 18.78 -16.41 2.00
N ARG A 115 18.03 -15.30 1.92
CA ARG A 115 18.57 -13.96 1.61
C ARG A 115 19.04 -13.20 2.83
N PHE A 116 18.42 -13.43 3.98
CA PHE A 116 18.65 -12.75 5.24
C PHE A 116 18.31 -13.66 6.42
N GLU A 117 18.72 -13.27 7.62
CA GLU A 117 18.22 -13.85 8.87
C GLU A 117 16.92 -13.14 9.29
N GLY A 118 15.80 -13.87 9.30
CA GLY A 118 14.51 -13.33 9.74
C GLY A 118 14.44 -13.14 11.27
N VAL A 119 13.67 -12.15 11.72
CA VAL A 119 13.34 -12.00 13.15
C VAL A 119 12.30 -13.02 13.62
N ASP A 120 11.44 -13.44 12.69
CA ASP A 120 10.39 -14.44 12.89
C ASP A 120 10.76 -15.73 12.15
N PRO A 121 10.32 -16.91 12.62
CA PRO A 121 10.56 -18.19 11.94
C PRO A 121 9.80 -18.33 10.60
N SER A 122 9.07 -17.30 10.19
CA SER A 122 8.27 -17.27 8.95
C SER A 122 9.12 -17.33 7.69
N TYR A 123 10.32 -16.75 7.72
CA TYR A 123 11.22 -16.67 6.58
C TYR A 123 12.20 -17.86 6.53
N GLY A 124 12.39 -18.46 5.36
CA GLY A 124 13.37 -19.53 5.12
C GLY A 124 13.07 -20.88 5.81
N SER A 125 11.97 -21.00 6.56
CA SER A 125 11.56 -22.28 7.15
C SER A 125 10.91 -23.18 6.10
N PRO A 126 11.27 -24.46 6.02
CA PRO A 126 10.58 -25.41 5.17
C PRO A 126 9.13 -25.55 5.65
N GLY A 127 8.18 -25.08 4.83
CA GLY A 127 6.74 -25.34 4.93
C GLY A 127 6.13 -25.23 6.32
N HIS A 128 5.55 -24.07 6.64
CA HIS A 128 4.64 -23.99 7.79
C HIS A 128 3.34 -24.71 7.44
N THR A 129 2.88 -25.61 8.32
CA THR A 129 1.50 -26.10 8.25
C THR A 129 0.51 -24.94 8.38
N GLU A 130 -0.72 -25.10 7.92
CA GLU A 130 -1.74 -24.04 8.05
C GLU A 130 -1.95 -23.62 9.51
N ALA A 131 -1.88 -24.56 10.46
CA ALA A 131 -1.97 -24.28 11.88
C ALA A 131 -0.77 -23.46 12.41
N GLN A 132 0.44 -23.75 11.93
CA GLN A 132 1.64 -22.97 12.24
C GLN A 132 1.59 -21.57 11.61
N MET A 133 1.09 -21.45 10.38
CA MET A 133 0.83 -20.16 9.75
C MET A 133 -0.18 -19.36 10.55
N ARG A 134 -1.32 -19.95 10.93
CA ARG A 134 -2.37 -19.28 11.71
C ARG A 134 -1.87 -18.82 13.08
N ALA A 135 -1.17 -19.69 13.81
CA ALA A 135 -0.56 -19.34 15.10
C ALA A 135 0.61 -18.35 14.96
N GLY A 136 1.26 -18.34 13.80
CA GLY A 136 2.35 -17.44 13.46
C GLY A 136 1.87 -16.04 13.13
N VAL A 137 0.78 -15.89 12.35
CA VAL A 137 0.20 -14.59 11.98
C VAL A 137 -0.09 -13.71 13.20
N GLU A 138 -0.62 -14.29 14.28
CA GLU A 138 -0.92 -13.56 15.52
C GLU A 138 0.32 -13.20 16.36
N ARG A 139 1.50 -13.75 16.04
CA ARG A 139 2.70 -13.66 16.89
C ARG A 139 3.91 -13.07 16.19
N TRP A 140 3.94 -13.09 14.87
CA TRP A 140 5.11 -12.69 14.09
C TRP A 140 5.07 -11.21 13.81
N ARG A 141 6.12 -10.52 14.22
CA ARG A 141 6.22 -9.07 14.11
C ARG A 141 6.24 -8.61 12.65
N SER A 142 6.70 -9.45 11.73
CA SER A 142 6.66 -9.21 10.30
C SER A 142 5.24 -8.95 9.77
N PHE A 143 4.25 -9.69 10.26
CA PHE A 143 2.83 -9.46 9.89
C PHE A 143 2.24 -8.23 10.58
N GLU A 144 2.77 -7.83 11.74
CA GLU A 144 2.38 -6.58 12.36
C GLU A 144 3.01 -5.38 11.63
N ALA A 145 4.24 -5.52 11.14
CA ALA A 145 4.97 -4.45 10.48
C ALA A 145 4.42 -4.07 9.09
N ALA A 146 3.87 -5.02 8.32
CA ALA A 146 3.31 -4.74 7.00
C ALA A 146 2.08 -5.62 6.69
N GLN A 147 0.98 -4.98 6.31
CA GLN A 147 -0.31 -5.64 6.05
C GLN A 147 -0.93 -5.16 4.74
N VAL A 148 -1.55 -6.08 3.99
CA VAL A 148 -2.39 -5.72 2.84
C VAL A 148 -3.72 -5.18 3.39
N VAL A 149 -4.04 -3.92 3.10
CA VAL A 149 -5.26 -3.26 3.59
C VAL A 149 -6.29 -3.03 2.49
N ASP A 150 -5.86 -3.02 1.23
CA ASP A 150 -6.73 -3.02 0.04
C ASP A 150 -6.05 -3.80 -1.10
N VAL A 151 -6.75 -3.97 -2.23
CA VAL A 151 -6.32 -4.65 -3.45
C VAL A 151 -4.96 -4.17 -3.96
N ARG A 152 -4.67 -2.87 -3.79
CA ARG A 152 -3.45 -2.21 -4.27
C ARG A 152 -2.69 -1.50 -3.15
N GLU A 153 -3.10 -1.68 -1.90
CA GLU A 153 -2.54 -0.92 -0.78
C GLU A 153 -2.00 -1.84 0.31
N ILE A 154 -0.79 -1.50 0.76
CA ILE A 154 -0.25 -2.02 2.00
C ILE A 154 -0.14 -0.90 3.03
N ARG A 155 -0.28 -1.28 4.29
CA ARG A 155 -0.03 -0.45 5.45
C ARG A 155 1.21 -0.97 6.15
N ILE A 156 2.20 -0.10 6.28
CA ILE A 156 3.42 -0.32 7.06
C ILE A 156 3.27 0.38 8.40
N ARG A 157 3.68 -0.30 9.47
CA ARG A 157 3.62 0.17 10.85
C ARG A 157 5.03 0.22 11.44
N PRO A 158 5.72 1.37 11.32
CA PRO A 158 7.11 1.53 11.74
C PRO A 158 7.37 1.17 13.22
N GLU A 159 6.37 1.26 14.09
CA GLU A 159 6.47 0.89 15.51
C GLU A 159 6.86 -0.57 15.77
N PHE A 160 6.66 -1.45 14.78
CA PHE A 160 7.06 -2.85 14.82
C PHE A 160 8.43 -3.12 14.18
N ILE A 161 9.09 -2.10 13.62
CA ILE A 161 10.40 -2.21 12.96
C ILE A 161 11.45 -1.66 13.92
N ARG A 162 12.34 -2.50 14.44
CA ARG A 162 13.36 -2.02 15.39
C ARG A 162 14.50 -1.31 14.65
N PRO A 163 15.22 -0.38 15.32
CA PRO A 163 16.39 0.26 14.72
C PRO A 163 17.40 -0.77 14.18
N GLY A 164 17.82 -0.56 12.94
CA GLY A 164 18.77 -1.42 12.23
C GLY A 164 18.17 -2.64 11.53
N GLU A 165 16.88 -2.94 11.73
CA GLU A 165 16.17 -3.97 10.96
C GLU A 165 15.77 -3.44 9.58
N THR A 166 15.66 -4.36 8.61
CA THR A 166 15.22 -4.04 7.24
C THR A 166 13.89 -4.72 6.98
N LEU A 167 12.91 -3.97 6.51
CA LEU A 167 11.64 -4.50 6.01
C LEU A 167 11.83 -5.06 4.60
N VAL A 168 11.70 -6.37 4.43
CA VAL A 168 11.80 -7.04 3.14
C VAL A 168 10.39 -7.24 2.58
N LEU A 169 10.12 -6.64 1.42
CA LEU A 169 8.85 -6.69 0.69
C LEU A 169 9.06 -7.38 -0.65
N GLU A 170 8.44 -8.55 -0.83
CA GLU A 170 8.43 -9.26 -2.10
C GLU A 170 7.02 -9.24 -2.68
N PHE A 171 6.80 -8.42 -3.70
CA PHE A 171 5.56 -8.42 -4.46
C PHE A 171 5.69 -9.39 -5.62
N ARG A 172 4.75 -10.31 -5.74
CA ARG A 172 4.66 -11.29 -6.83
C ARG A 172 3.45 -10.99 -7.67
N ASP A 173 3.63 -10.82 -8.98
CA ASP A 173 2.51 -10.69 -9.90
C ASP A 173 1.59 -11.92 -9.77
N ASN A 174 0.30 -11.63 -9.64
CA ASN A 174 -0.75 -12.62 -9.41
C ASN A 174 -1.62 -12.85 -10.66
N GLN A 175 -1.28 -12.21 -11.79
CA GLN A 175 -1.95 -12.29 -13.08
C GLN A 175 -3.48 -12.07 -13.01
N ASN A 176 -3.91 -11.28 -12.03
CA ASN A 176 -5.31 -11.03 -11.76
C ASN A 176 -5.53 -9.52 -11.58
N ALA A 177 -6.25 -8.88 -12.51
CA ALA A 177 -6.49 -7.45 -12.44
C ALA A 177 -7.21 -6.98 -11.15
N GLN A 178 -8.00 -7.86 -10.52
CA GLN A 178 -8.70 -7.58 -9.27
C GLN A 178 -7.85 -7.76 -8.01
N ARG A 179 -6.69 -8.43 -8.12
CA ARG A 179 -5.65 -8.55 -7.09
C ARG A 179 -4.32 -8.71 -7.81
N PRO A 180 -3.69 -7.61 -8.25
CA PRO A 180 -2.58 -7.65 -9.21
C PRO A 180 -1.33 -8.31 -8.65
N TRP A 181 -1.16 -8.35 -7.33
CA TRP A 181 0.00 -8.93 -6.70
C TRP A 181 -0.33 -9.68 -5.40
N ARG A 182 0.59 -10.55 -4.98
CA ARG A 182 0.65 -11.17 -3.66
C ARG A 182 1.88 -10.62 -2.93
N LEU A 183 1.74 -10.34 -1.64
CA LEU A 183 2.83 -9.83 -0.81
C LEU A 183 3.45 -10.94 0.04
N GLY A 184 4.77 -11.04 0.01
CA GLY A 184 5.57 -11.56 1.12
C GLY A 184 6.19 -10.41 1.89
N ALA A 185 6.05 -10.39 3.21
CA ALA A 185 6.61 -9.34 4.06
C ALA A 185 7.32 -9.95 5.27
N TRP A 186 8.56 -9.55 5.47
CA TRP A 186 9.43 -10.07 6.53
C TRP A 186 10.31 -8.98 7.11
N LEU A 187 10.70 -9.15 8.36
CA LEU A 187 11.73 -8.35 8.99
C LEU A 187 13.05 -9.11 8.99
N ALA A 188 14.07 -8.52 8.36
CA ALA A 188 15.45 -8.95 8.50
C ALA A 188 16.03 -8.42 9.82
N ARG A 189 16.73 -9.28 10.55
CA ARG A 189 17.40 -8.95 11.80
C ARG A 189 18.41 -7.82 11.61
N ALA A 190 18.53 -6.96 12.62
CA ALA A 190 19.53 -5.90 12.61
C ALA A 190 20.95 -6.46 12.38
N GLY A 191 21.67 -5.84 11.44
CA GLY A 191 23.01 -6.27 11.03
C GLY A 191 23.05 -7.49 10.09
N SER A 192 21.91 -8.12 9.77
CA SER A 192 21.83 -9.12 8.70
C SER A 192 21.82 -8.39 7.35
N PRO A 193 22.81 -8.60 6.47
CA PRO A 193 22.71 -8.10 5.11
C PRO A 193 21.53 -8.80 4.41
N VAL A 194 20.74 -8.04 3.65
CA VAL A 194 19.74 -8.59 2.74
C VAL A 194 20.41 -8.80 1.39
N LYS A 195 20.63 -10.06 1.00
CA LYS A 195 21.22 -10.38 -0.31
C LYS A 195 20.24 -9.99 -1.44
N PRO A 196 20.73 -9.60 -2.63
CA PRO A 196 19.89 -9.34 -3.79
C PRO A 196 18.96 -10.53 -4.10
N CYS A 197 17.75 -10.24 -4.57
CA CYS A 197 16.82 -11.28 -4.99
C CYS A 197 17.36 -12.00 -6.23
N THR A 198 17.52 -13.32 -6.13
CA THR A 198 17.69 -14.21 -7.29
C THR A 198 16.38 -14.96 -7.51
N PRO A 199 15.58 -14.62 -8.53
CA PRO A 199 14.30 -15.30 -8.76
C PRO A 199 14.48 -16.78 -9.07
N VAL A 200 13.67 -17.62 -8.43
CA VAL A 200 13.57 -19.06 -8.66
C VAL A 200 12.09 -19.44 -8.81
N PRO A 201 11.77 -20.57 -9.47
CA PRO A 201 10.40 -21.06 -9.52
C PRO A 201 9.81 -21.25 -8.13
N ASP A 202 8.59 -20.78 -7.93
CA ASP A 202 7.80 -21.01 -6.73
C ASP A 202 6.96 -22.28 -6.93
N ALA A 203 7.12 -23.27 -6.05
CA ALA A 203 6.48 -24.58 -6.21
C ALA A 203 4.96 -24.56 -5.95
N GLY A 204 4.42 -23.44 -5.44
CA GLY A 204 3.00 -23.27 -5.13
C GLY A 204 2.61 -23.83 -3.78
#